data_AF-A0A377HIT9-F1
#
_entry.id   AF-A0A377HIT9-F1
#
_cell.length_a   1.000
_cell.length_b   1.000
_cell.length_c   1.000
_cell.angle_alpha   90.00
_cell.angle_beta   90.00
_cell.angle_gamma   90.00
#
_symmetry.space_group_name_H-M   'P 1'
#
loop_
_entity.id
_entity.type
_entity.pdbx_description
1 polymer ?
#
loop_
_entity_poly.entity_id
_entity_poly.type
_entity_poly.pdbx_seq_one_letter_code
_entity_poly.pdbx_strand_id
1 'polypeptide(L)'
;MLYMIEGYDLTGNNATLDVSNWAHAFGDIHAESPSTVRIGSDTPGMLSSEVSSALADGMFSGYNAAYYGAITGGKGNVSLQNGLWRMSGDSAVNSLVARNSRVKSEEKGAFRTLTVNKLDTTGSDFVLRTDLKDADKIRVTGKASGSDNTLNVSFMKNPSPGQSLNIPLVSAPAGTAADVFKAGTRVTGFSRVTPTLHVDTSGGSTQWILDGFRTEADKAAAAKADSFMNSGYKNFMTEVNNLNKRMGELRDNQW
;
A
#
# COMPACT_ATOMS: atom_id res chain seq x y z
N MET A 1 0.34 -19.23 -3.92
CA MET A 1 1.70 -19.79 -3.70
C MET A 1 2.58 -18.74 -3.04
N LEU A 2 3.55 -19.15 -2.21
CA LEU A 2 4.53 -18.25 -1.56
C LEU A 2 5.92 -18.54 -2.12
N TYR A 3 6.60 -17.52 -2.63
CA TYR A 3 7.97 -17.60 -3.16
C TYR A 3 8.88 -16.67 -2.37
N MET A 4 9.96 -17.20 -1.80
CA MET A 4 10.98 -16.42 -1.10
C MET A 4 12.34 -16.74 -1.70
N ILE A 5 12.99 -15.73 -2.26
CA ILE A 5 14.33 -15.82 -2.84
C ILE A 5 15.13 -14.57 -2.46
N GLU A 6 16.46 -14.64 -2.51
CA GLU A 6 17.32 -13.46 -2.30
C GLU A 6 17.07 -12.38 -3.36
N GLY A 7 16.88 -12.79 -4.63
CA GLY A 7 16.54 -11.88 -5.72
C GLY A 7 16.28 -12.60 -7.04
N TYR A 8 15.89 -11.83 -8.05
CA TYR A 8 15.59 -12.28 -9.41
C TYR A 8 16.40 -11.47 -10.43
N ASP A 9 17.32 -12.12 -11.14
CA ASP A 9 18.12 -11.49 -12.20
C ASP A 9 17.49 -11.72 -13.58
N LEU A 10 17.03 -10.64 -14.22
CA LEU A 10 16.42 -10.66 -15.55
C LEU A 10 17.42 -10.20 -16.61
N THR A 11 18.30 -11.12 -17.02
CA THR A 11 19.48 -10.82 -17.85
C THR A 11 19.22 -10.82 -19.36
N GLY A 12 18.17 -11.51 -19.83
CA GLY A 12 17.84 -11.63 -21.26
C GLY A 12 16.88 -10.58 -21.78
N ASN A 13 17.05 -10.16 -23.04
CA ASN A 13 16.01 -9.43 -23.78
C ASN A 13 14.76 -10.32 -23.85
N ASN A 14 13.63 -9.81 -23.36
CA ASN A 14 12.35 -10.53 -23.20
C ASN A 14 12.27 -11.53 -22.02
N ALA A 15 13.21 -11.51 -21.08
CA ALA A 15 13.04 -12.23 -19.83
C ALA A 15 11.72 -11.81 -19.16
N THR A 16 10.97 -12.79 -18.65
CA THR A 16 9.66 -12.55 -18.05
C THR A 16 9.62 -13.17 -16.66
N LEU A 17 9.21 -12.37 -15.67
CA LEU A 17 8.79 -12.84 -14.36
C LEU A 17 7.29 -12.61 -14.22
N ASP A 18 6.56 -13.65 -13.83
CA ASP A 18 5.11 -13.62 -13.67
C ASP A 18 4.72 -14.00 -12.23
N VAL A 19 4.18 -13.03 -11.51
CA VAL A 19 3.66 -13.15 -10.14
C VAL A 19 2.14 -12.94 -10.21
N SER A 20 1.42 -13.93 -10.71
CA SER A 20 -0.05 -13.89 -10.86
C SER A 20 -0.73 -15.07 -10.16
N ASN A 21 -2.07 -15.14 -10.24
CA ASN A 21 -2.87 -16.25 -9.71
C ASN A 21 -2.65 -16.54 -8.23
N TRP A 22 -2.84 -15.53 -7.38
CA TRP A 22 -2.67 -15.65 -5.92
C TRP A 22 -1.24 -16.05 -5.53
N ALA A 23 -0.26 -15.49 -6.24
CA ALA A 23 1.15 -15.58 -5.90
C ALA A 23 1.58 -14.43 -4.98
N HIS A 24 2.34 -14.77 -3.94
CA HIS A 24 3.05 -13.82 -3.09
C HIS A 24 4.55 -14.08 -3.26
N ALA A 25 5.28 -13.14 -3.83
CA ALA A 25 6.70 -13.26 -4.10
C ALA A 25 7.53 -12.24 -3.31
N PHE A 26 8.72 -12.65 -2.88
CA PHE A 26 9.68 -11.85 -2.13
C PHE A 26 11.06 -11.95 -2.79
N GLY A 27 11.81 -10.86 -2.76
CA GLY A 27 13.17 -10.78 -3.28
C GLY A 27 13.29 -9.66 -4.30
N ASP A 28 14.43 -8.96 -4.33
CA ASP A 28 14.62 -7.82 -5.22
C ASP A 28 14.80 -8.29 -6.67
N ILE A 29 14.26 -7.53 -7.63
CA ILE A 29 14.43 -7.79 -9.07
C ILE A 29 15.51 -6.86 -9.62
N HIS A 30 16.44 -7.44 -10.37
CA HIS A 30 17.45 -6.70 -11.13
C HIS A 30 17.20 -6.87 -12.63
N ALA A 31 16.80 -5.79 -13.30
CA ALA A 31 16.37 -5.77 -14.69
C ALA A 31 17.19 -4.77 -15.53
N GLU A 32 18.42 -5.16 -15.88
CA GLU A 32 19.34 -4.38 -16.73
C GLU A 32 19.11 -4.57 -18.24
N SER A 33 18.32 -5.56 -18.61
CA SER A 33 17.86 -5.79 -19.99
C SER A 33 16.36 -5.49 -20.12
N PRO A 34 15.85 -5.11 -21.30
CA PRO A 34 14.42 -5.03 -21.56
C PRO A 34 13.70 -6.34 -21.21
N SER A 35 13.05 -6.34 -20.06
CA SER A 35 12.36 -7.50 -19.48
C SER A 35 10.93 -7.12 -19.11
N THR A 36 10.12 -8.12 -18.77
CA THR A 36 8.74 -7.94 -18.32
C THR A 36 8.54 -8.52 -16.93
N VAL A 37 7.94 -7.74 -16.04
CA VAL A 37 7.49 -8.20 -14.72
C VAL A 37 5.97 -8.04 -14.68
N ARG A 38 5.23 -9.13 -14.50
CA ARG A 38 3.78 -9.12 -14.33
C ARG A 38 3.43 -9.41 -12.89
N ILE A 39 2.58 -8.59 -12.29
CA ILE A 39 2.08 -8.77 -10.92
C ILE A 39 0.56 -8.68 -10.97
N GLY A 40 -0.11 -9.77 -10.61
CA GLY A 40 -1.55 -9.89 -10.69
C GLY A 40 -2.09 -10.12 -12.10
N SER A 41 -3.42 -10.20 -12.20
CA SER A 41 -4.15 -10.49 -13.44
C SER A 41 -5.57 -9.92 -13.38
N ASP A 42 -6.18 -9.59 -14.53
CA ASP A 42 -7.61 -9.25 -14.60
C ASP A 42 -8.50 -10.50 -14.53
N THR A 43 -7.92 -11.68 -14.81
CA THR A 43 -8.57 -12.98 -14.75
C THR A 43 -7.82 -13.88 -13.77
N PRO A 44 -7.77 -13.51 -12.46
CA PRO A 44 -7.13 -14.39 -11.48
C PRO A 44 -7.90 -15.72 -11.46
N GLY A 45 -7.18 -16.84 -11.42
CA GLY A 45 -7.79 -18.13 -11.10
C GLY A 45 -8.54 -18.08 -9.76
N MET A 46 -9.27 -19.14 -9.41
CA MET A 46 -9.94 -19.20 -8.10
C MET A 46 -8.90 -19.42 -6.99
N LEU A 47 -9.04 -18.66 -5.89
CA LEU A 47 -8.34 -18.99 -4.66
C LEU A 47 -8.97 -20.26 -4.07
N SER A 48 -8.15 -21.19 -3.59
CA SER A 48 -8.65 -22.41 -2.93
C SER A 48 -9.57 -22.06 -1.77
N SER A 49 -10.70 -22.77 -1.65
CA SER A 49 -11.65 -22.62 -0.53
C SER A 49 -11.06 -23.00 0.83
N GLU A 50 -9.91 -23.70 0.83
CA GLU A 50 -9.15 -24.02 2.04
C GLU A 50 -8.40 -22.80 2.60
N VAL A 51 -8.18 -21.77 1.79
CA VAL A 51 -7.52 -20.53 2.23
C VAL A 51 -8.54 -19.67 2.96
N SER A 52 -8.36 -19.53 4.27
CA SER A 52 -9.20 -18.64 5.07
C SER A 52 -9.12 -17.18 4.58
N SER A 53 -10.21 -16.44 4.75
CA SER A 53 -10.27 -15.02 4.39
C SER A 53 -9.22 -14.18 5.13
N ALA A 54 -8.93 -14.50 6.39
CA ALA A 54 -7.90 -13.82 7.18
C ALA A 54 -6.49 -14.06 6.61
N LEU A 55 -6.18 -15.28 6.17
CA LEU A 55 -4.91 -15.58 5.52
C LEU A 55 -4.81 -14.88 4.16
N ALA A 56 -5.87 -14.91 3.36
CA ALA A 56 -5.92 -14.22 2.07
C ALA A 56 -5.70 -12.71 2.22
N ASP A 57 -6.36 -12.08 3.20
CA ASP A 57 -6.19 -10.66 3.50
C ASP A 57 -4.77 -10.35 4.01
N GLY A 58 -4.23 -11.19 4.90
CA GLY A 58 -2.86 -11.05 5.39
C GLY A 58 -1.80 -11.16 4.29
N MET A 59 -2.01 -12.04 3.31
CA MET A 59 -1.06 -12.25 2.21
C MET A 59 -1.20 -11.23 1.10
N PHE A 60 -2.43 -10.90 0.70
CA PHE A 60 -2.68 -10.14 -0.53
C PHE A 60 -3.32 -8.78 -0.27
N SER A 61 -3.81 -8.50 0.94
CA SER A 61 -4.41 -7.22 1.33
C SER A 61 -5.51 -6.74 0.36
N GLY A 62 -6.35 -7.68 -0.10
CA GLY A 62 -7.45 -7.43 -1.04
C GLY A 62 -7.08 -7.50 -2.53
N TYR A 63 -5.81 -7.67 -2.87
CA TYR A 63 -5.34 -7.86 -4.26
C TYR A 63 -5.27 -9.35 -4.62
N ASN A 64 -5.00 -9.68 -5.89
CA ASN A 64 -4.90 -11.08 -6.34
C ASN A 64 -3.47 -11.58 -6.57
N ALA A 65 -2.48 -10.72 -6.30
CA ALA A 65 -1.08 -11.06 -6.19
C ALA A 65 -0.36 -10.00 -5.36
N ALA A 66 0.75 -10.40 -4.73
CA ALA A 66 1.60 -9.52 -3.96
C ALA A 66 3.07 -9.75 -4.29
N TYR A 67 3.80 -8.67 -4.50
CA TYR A 67 5.25 -8.69 -4.69
C TYR A 67 5.91 -7.77 -3.68
N TYR A 68 6.93 -8.29 -2.99
CA TYR A 68 7.75 -7.59 -2.02
C TYR A 68 9.20 -7.55 -2.48
N GLY A 69 9.67 -6.37 -2.86
CA GLY A 69 11.03 -6.20 -3.35
C GLY A 69 11.21 -4.90 -4.11
N ALA A 70 12.45 -4.47 -4.26
CA ALA A 70 12.84 -3.39 -5.16
C ALA A 70 12.87 -3.92 -6.60
N ILE A 71 12.74 -3.02 -7.58
CA ILE A 71 12.99 -3.35 -8.99
C ILE A 71 14.01 -2.36 -9.51
N THR A 72 15.21 -2.84 -9.86
CA THR A 72 16.37 -2.02 -10.24
C THR A 72 16.81 -2.28 -11.68
N GLY A 73 17.81 -1.53 -12.16
CA GLY A 73 18.35 -1.64 -13.52
C GLY A 73 17.66 -0.75 -14.55
N GLY A 74 16.44 -0.27 -14.29
CA GLY A 74 15.81 0.78 -15.11
C GLY A 74 15.34 0.36 -16.50
N LYS A 75 15.50 -0.91 -16.89
CA LYS A 75 15.08 -1.42 -18.22
C LYS A 75 13.82 -2.30 -18.18
N GLY A 76 13.45 -2.80 -17.01
CA GLY A 76 12.25 -3.63 -16.84
C GLY A 76 10.94 -2.88 -17.13
N ASN A 77 9.98 -3.57 -17.73
CA ASN A 77 8.61 -3.11 -17.94
C ASN A 77 7.70 -3.85 -16.97
N VAL A 78 7.03 -3.11 -16.09
CA VAL A 78 6.20 -3.66 -15.02
C VAL A 78 4.73 -3.46 -15.35
N SER A 79 3.94 -4.53 -15.21
CA SER A 79 2.49 -4.50 -15.32
C SER A 79 1.86 -4.97 -14.01
N LEU A 80 1.02 -4.14 -13.40
CA LEU A 80 0.22 -4.50 -12.24
C LEU A 80 -1.27 -4.52 -12.62
N GLN A 81 -1.92 -5.67 -12.47
CA GLN A 81 -3.36 -5.83 -12.69
C GLN A 81 -4.00 -6.37 -11.41
N ASN A 82 -4.74 -5.53 -10.68
CA ASN A 82 -5.25 -5.85 -9.34
C ASN A 82 -4.18 -6.47 -8.43
N GLY A 83 -2.96 -5.91 -8.49
CA GLY A 83 -1.77 -6.40 -7.79
C GLY A 83 -1.27 -5.44 -6.73
N LEU A 84 -0.55 -5.99 -5.75
CA LEU A 84 0.17 -5.23 -4.72
C LEU A 84 1.67 -5.30 -4.96
N TRP A 85 2.31 -4.15 -5.09
CA TRP A 85 3.77 -4.03 -5.02
C TRP A 85 4.18 -3.26 -3.76
N ARG A 86 4.92 -3.92 -2.89
CA ARG A 86 5.57 -3.33 -1.71
C ARG A 86 7.08 -3.20 -1.96
N MET A 87 7.56 -1.97 -2.11
CA MET A 87 8.97 -1.67 -2.37
C MET A 87 9.81 -1.81 -1.10
N SER A 88 10.82 -2.68 -1.14
CA SER A 88 11.84 -2.84 -0.09
C SER A 88 12.96 -1.79 -0.20
N GLY A 89 13.11 -1.12 -1.34
CA GLY A 89 14.13 -0.10 -1.59
C GLY A 89 13.76 0.83 -2.74
N ASP A 90 14.68 1.72 -3.11
CA ASP A 90 14.56 2.54 -4.32
C ASP A 90 14.38 1.64 -5.54
N SER A 91 13.51 2.06 -6.45
CA SER A 91 13.18 1.28 -7.65
C SER A 91 13.26 2.15 -8.90
N ALA A 92 13.76 1.58 -9.98
CA ALA A 92 13.89 2.22 -11.28
C ALA A 92 13.40 1.26 -12.37
N VAL A 93 12.39 1.68 -13.13
CA VAL A 93 11.77 0.88 -14.19
C VAL A 93 11.58 1.70 -15.47
N ASN A 94 11.61 1.03 -16.61
CA ASN A 94 11.38 1.70 -17.90
C ASN A 94 9.90 2.05 -18.08
N SER A 95 9.00 1.12 -17.82
CA SER A 95 7.57 1.40 -17.84
C SER A 95 6.86 0.77 -16.66
N LEU A 96 5.82 1.45 -16.20
CA LEU A 96 4.89 0.95 -15.20
C LEU A 96 3.47 1.15 -15.72
N VAL A 97 2.79 0.05 -16.01
CA VAL A 97 1.35 0.01 -16.28
C VAL A 97 0.65 -0.54 -15.05
N ALA A 98 -0.28 0.21 -14.46
CA ALA A 98 -1.02 -0.22 -13.28
C ALA A 98 -2.53 -0.03 -13.46
N ARG A 99 -3.33 -1.06 -13.18
CA ARG A 99 -4.79 -0.98 -13.13
C ARG A 99 -5.29 -1.54 -11.82
N ASN A 100 -6.12 -0.77 -11.12
CA ASN A 100 -6.75 -1.17 -9.85
C ASN A 100 -5.74 -1.76 -8.84
N SER A 101 -4.52 -1.24 -8.83
CA SER A 101 -3.38 -1.84 -8.14
C SER A 101 -2.84 -0.89 -7.07
N ARG A 102 -1.99 -1.42 -6.19
CA ARG A 102 -1.33 -0.62 -5.16
C ARG A 102 0.17 -0.70 -5.26
N VAL A 103 0.82 0.45 -5.21
CA VAL A 103 2.26 0.56 -5.00
C VAL A 103 2.51 1.27 -3.67
N LYS A 104 3.28 0.65 -2.79
CA LYS A 104 3.62 1.23 -1.48
C LYS A 104 5.05 0.94 -1.10
N SER A 105 5.63 1.78 -0.26
CA SER A 105 6.88 1.43 0.42
C SER A 105 6.63 0.43 1.54
N GLU A 106 7.66 -0.34 1.88
CA GLU A 106 7.76 -0.97 3.20
C GLU A 106 7.65 0.10 4.31
N GLU A 107 7.10 -0.29 5.46
CA GLU A 107 6.76 0.62 6.54
C GLU A 107 7.99 1.19 7.26
N LYS A 108 9.09 0.43 7.32
CA LYS A 108 10.31 0.78 8.04
C LYS A 108 11.44 1.19 7.09
N GLY A 109 12.48 1.80 7.66
CA GLY A 109 13.68 2.23 6.94
C GLY A 109 13.54 3.60 6.27
N ALA A 110 14.56 3.96 5.50
CA ALA A 110 14.66 5.22 4.77
C ALA A 110 13.50 5.42 3.78
N PHE A 111 13.22 6.67 3.42
CA PHE A 111 12.29 6.99 2.34
C PHE A 111 12.81 6.46 1.00
N ARG A 112 11.88 6.10 0.12
CA ARG A 112 12.15 5.41 -1.13
C ARG A 112 11.67 6.22 -2.32
N THR A 113 12.37 6.10 -3.44
CA THR A 113 12.02 6.73 -4.71
C THR A 113 11.68 5.66 -5.75
N LEU A 114 10.49 5.76 -6.33
CA LEU A 114 10.13 5.05 -7.56
C LEU A 114 10.41 5.94 -8.76
N THR A 115 11.42 5.58 -9.56
CA THR A 115 11.73 6.25 -10.83
C THR A 115 11.15 5.46 -11.99
N VAL A 116 10.33 6.12 -12.81
CA VAL A 116 9.66 5.51 -13.97
C VAL A 116 9.92 6.36 -15.20
N ASN A 117 10.28 5.76 -16.33
CA ASN A 117 10.31 6.50 -17.59
C ASN A 117 8.89 6.75 -18.14
N LYS A 118 8.12 5.68 -18.37
CA LYS A 118 6.70 5.77 -18.81
C LYS A 118 5.75 5.21 -17.76
N LEU A 119 4.93 6.07 -17.16
CA LEU A 119 3.89 5.71 -16.21
C LEU A 119 2.51 5.79 -16.87
N ASP A 120 1.75 4.70 -16.83
CA ASP A 120 0.37 4.64 -17.29
C ASP A 120 -0.47 3.94 -16.22
N THR A 121 -1.23 4.70 -15.45
CA THR A 121 -1.93 4.19 -14.26
C THR A 121 -3.40 4.59 -14.25
N THR A 122 -4.29 3.65 -13.94
CA THR A 122 -5.73 3.93 -13.81
C THR A 122 -6.29 3.24 -12.57
N GLY A 123 -7.09 3.98 -11.78
CA GLY A 123 -7.79 3.46 -10.61
C GLY A 123 -6.86 2.85 -9.54
N SER A 124 -5.57 3.19 -9.60
CA SER A 124 -4.55 2.62 -8.73
C SER A 124 -4.22 3.57 -7.59
N ASP A 125 -3.64 3.06 -6.52
CA ASP A 125 -3.28 3.86 -5.37
C ASP A 125 -1.79 3.73 -5.02
N PHE A 126 -1.22 4.86 -4.62
CA PHE A 126 0.16 4.98 -4.22
C PHE A 126 0.20 5.40 -2.76
N VAL A 127 0.86 4.61 -1.91
CA VAL A 127 0.98 4.90 -0.49
C VAL A 127 2.41 5.33 -0.18
N LEU A 128 2.58 6.62 0.11
CA LEU A 128 3.86 7.28 0.36
C LEU A 128 3.98 7.62 1.84
N ARG A 129 5.12 7.30 2.46
CA ARG A 129 5.38 7.67 3.86
C ARG A 129 5.97 9.06 3.94
N THR A 130 5.74 9.74 5.06
CA THR A 130 6.41 11.01 5.38
C THR A 130 6.64 11.13 6.88
N ASP A 131 7.72 11.81 7.26
CA ASP A 131 8.00 12.22 8.64
C ASP A 131 7.73 13.71 8.87
N LEU A 132 6.97 14.34 7.95
CA LEU A 132 6.66 15.77 7.89
C LEU A 132 7.81 16.66 7.43
N LYS A 133 8.98 16.10 7.10
CA LYS A 133 10.11 16.82 6.53
C LYS A 133 10.49 16.30 5.16
N ASP A 134 10.52 14.97 5.02
CA ASP A 134 10.74 14.29 3.75
C ASP A 134 9.70 13.18 3.55
N ALA A 135 9.69 12.57 2.37
CA ALA A 135 8.74 11.54 2.00
C ALA A 135 9.30 10.54 1.00
N ASP A 136 8.59 9.41 0.87
CA ASP A 136 8.70 8.57 -0.33
C ASP A 136 8.29 9.38 -1.57
N LYS A 137 8.91 9.11 -2.72
CA LYS A 137 8.77 9.90 -3.95
C LYS A 137 8.47 9.04 -5.16
N ILE A 138 7.73 9.61 -6.11
CA ILE A 138 7.57 9.07 -7.46
C ILE A 138 8.14 10.08 -8.45
N ARG A 139 9.12 9.66 -9.25
CA ARG A 139 9.75 10.47 -10.29
C ARG A 139 9.45 9.88 -11.65
N VAL A 140 8.59 10.55 -12.42
CA VAL A 140 8.33 10.21 -13.81
C VAL A 140 9.24 11.05 -14.70
N THR A 141 10.04 10.39 -15.55
CA THR A 141 11.06 11.07 -16.36
C THR A 141 10.65 11.28 -17.81
N GLY A 142 9.74 10.47 -18.36
CA GLY A 142 9.34 10.53 -19.78
C GLY A 142 7.87 10.92 -20.00
N LYS A 143 6.91 10.14 -19.50
CA LYS A 143 5.48 10.45 -19.64
C LYS A 143 4.67 9.83 -18.50
N ALA A 144 3.73 10.60 -17.96
CA ALA A 144 2.67 10.10 -17.08
C ALA A 144 1.30 10.24 -17.76
N SER A 145 0.47 9.20 -17.67
CA SER A 145 -0.89 9.18 -18.21
C SER A 145 -1.81 8.27 -17.40
N GLY A 146 -3.11 8.33 -17.73
CA GLY A 146 -4.18 7.61 -17.06
C GLY A 146 -4.98 8.52 -16.14
N SER A 147 -5.76 7.95 -15.22
CA SER A 147 -6.75 8.70 -14.45
C SER A 147 -7.15 8.01 -13.14
N ASP A 148 -7.79 8.76 -12.25
CA ASP A 148 -8.37 8.23 -11.01
C ASP A 148 -7.38 7.56 -10.05
N ASN A 149 -6.11 7.96 -10.12
CA ASN A 149 -5.10 7.44 -9.21
C ASN A 149 -5.06 8.24 -7.92
N THR A 150 -4.90 7.56 -6.78
CA THR A 150 -4.89 8.23 -5.47
C THR A 150 -3.50 8.24 -4.85
N LEU A 151 -3.08 9.40 -4.35
CA LEU A 151 -1.91 9.53 -3.49
C LEU A 151 -2.38 9.52 -2.04
N ASN A 152 -2.03 8.45 -1.34
CA ASN A 152 -2.28 8.32 0.08
C ASN A 152 -0.98 8.54 0.85
N VAL A 153 -1.07 9.24 1.98
CA VAL A 153 0.10 9.55 2.79
C VAL A 153 0.04 8.81 4.12
N SER A 154 1.13 8.10 4.45
CA SER A 154 1.33 7.45 5.73
C SER A 154 2.23 8.32 6.60
N PHE A 155 1.61 9.08 7.49
CA PHE A 155 2.31 9.96 8.43
C PHE A 155 3.01 9.12 9.52
N MET A 156 4.34 9.15 9.54
CA MET A 156 5.15 8.46 10.56
C MET A 156 5.18 9.20 11.90
N LYS A 157 4.83 10.48 11.88
CA LYS A 157 4.65 11.35 13.04
C LYS A 157 3.30 12.03 12.88
N ASN A 158 2.58 12.22 13.99
CA ASN A 158 1.31 12.95 13.95
C ASN A 158 1.57 14.40 13.55
N PRO A 159 1.05 14.87 12.41
CA PRO A 159 1.13 16.27 12.07
C PRO A 159 0.27 17.10 13.02
N SER A 160 0.71 18.33 13.28
CA SER A 160 -0.10 19.26 14.09
C SER A 160 -1.26 19.81 13.25
N PRO A 161 -2.46 20.01 13.82
CA PRO A 161 -3.56 20.62 13.09
C PRO A 161 -3.17 21.97 12.49
N GLY A 162 -3.39 22.15 11.18
CA GLY A 162 -3.04 23.39 10.48
C GLY A 162 -1.54 23.54 10.15
N GLN A 163 -0.71 22.53 10.40
CA GLN A 163 0.69 22.55 9.96
C GLN A 163 0.77 22.61 8.43
N SER A 164 1.35 23.70 7.92
CA SER A 164 1.67 23.83 6.50
C SER A 164 2.85 22.91 6.16
N LEU A 165 2.70 22.16 5.08
CA LEU A 165 3.74 21.31 4.51
C LEU A 165 4.13 21.85 3.13
N ASN A 166 5.31 21.45 2.66
CA ASN A 166 5.74 21.69 1.30
C ASN A 166 6.67 20.55 0.88
N ILE A 167 6.09 19.36 0.69
CA ILE A 167 6.84 18.13 0.45
C ILE A 167 6.44 17.55 -0.91
N PRO A 168 7.32 17.63 -1.93
CA PRO A 168 7.05 17.02 -3.23
C PRO A 168 6.92 15.50 -3.11
N LEU A 169 5.77 14.97 -3.53
CA LEU A 169 5.49 13.53 -3.55
C LEU A 169 5.69 12.94 -4.94
N VAL A 170 5.25 13.66 -5.97
CA VAL A 170 5.37 13.24 -7.37
C VAL A 170 5.96 14.36 -8.20
N SER A 171 6.88 14.02 -9.10
CA SER A 171 7.35 14.91 -10.16
C SER A 171 7.21 14.21 -11.51
N ALA A 172 6.63 14.89 -12.49
CA ALA A 172 6.43 14.41 -13.84
C ALA A 172 6.78 15.50 -14.87
N PRO A 173 6.99 15.16 -16.15
CA PRO A 173 7.32 16.14 -17.19
C PRO A 173 6.25 17.23 -17.33
N ALA A 174 6.68 18.41 -17.78
CA ALA A 174 5.77 19.52 -18.06
C ALA A 174 4.62 19.11 -19.01
N GLY A 175 3.43 19.63 -18.75
CA GLY A 175 2.23 19.29 -19.52
C GLY A 175 1.55 17.97 -19.11
N THR A 176 2.08 17.27 -18.10
CA THR A 176 1.33 16.17 -17.47
C THR A 176 0.06 16.73 -16.84
N ALA A 177 -1.09 16.11 -17.13
CA ALA A 177 -2.38 16.54 -16.61
C ALA A 177 -2.43 16.42 -15.08
N ALA A 178 -2.96 17.45 -14.41
CA ALA A 178 -3.00 17.55 -12.96
C ALA A 178 -3.89 16.49 -12.29
N ASP A 179 -4.88 15.98 -13.01
CA ASP A 179 -5.89 15.01 -12.57
C ASP A 179 -5.44 13.54 -12.71
N VAL A 180 -4.22 13.29 -13.22
CA VAL A 180 -3.60 11.94 -13.18
C VAL A 180 -3.56 11.42 -11.75
N PHE A 181 -3.32 12.29 -10.77
CA PHE A 181 -3.33 11.97 -9.35
C PHE A 181 -4.27 12.88 -8.56
N LYS A 182 -4.98 12.29 -7.59
CA LYS A 182 -5.80 13.00 -6.61
C LYS A 182 -5.45 12.55 -5.18
N ALA A 183 -5.86 13.32 -4.19
CA ALA A 183 -5.69 12.93 -2.78
C ALA A 183 -6.51 11.67 -2.47
N GLY A 184 -5.89 10.70 -1.81
CA GLY A 184 -6.54 9.48 -1.32
C GLY A 184 -6.81 9.51 0.18
N THR A 185 -7.95 8.97 0.60
CA THR A 185 -8.30 8.84 2.01
C THR A 185 -7.93 7.45 2.53
N ARG A 186 -7.15 7.38 3.61
CA ARG A 186 -6.87 6.13 4.33
C ARG A 186 -7.45 6.13 5.73
N VAL A 187 -7.89 4.96 6.15
CA VAL A 187 -8.20 4.70 7.56
C VAL A 187 -6.89 4.38 8.28
N THR A 188 -6.62 5.08 9.37
CA THR A 188 -5.54 4.81 10.31
C THR A 188 -6.11 4.84 11.73
N GLY A 189 -6.05 3.72 12.44
CA GLY A 189 -6.74 3.56 13.71
C GLY A 189 -8.24 3.86 13.59
N PHE A 190 -8.71 4.86 14.35
CA PHE A 190 -10.10 5.34 14.36
C PHE A 190 -10.31 6.61 13.54
N SER A 191 -9.39 6.95 12.66
CA SER A 191 -9.45 8.19 11.88
C SER A 191 -9.28 7.91 10.39
N ARG A 192 -9.97 8.70 9.59
CA ARG A 192 -9.77 8.81 8.15
C ARG A 192 -8.86 10.01 7.92
N VAL A 193 -7.75 9.79 7.21
CA VAL A 193 -6.77 10.81 6.90
C VAL A 193 -6.73 11.01 5.39
N THR A 194 -6.91 12.25 4.97
CA THR A 194 -6.82 12.67 3.57
C THR A 194 -5.73 13.73 3.46
N PRO A 195 -4.66 13.53 2.69
CA PRO A 195 -3.67 14.58 2.44
C PRO A 195 -4.32 15.71 1.64
N THR A 196 -3.84 16.93 1.83
CA THR A 196 -4.11 18.02 0.88
C THR A 196 -2.93 18.13 -0.08
N LEU A 197 -3.23 18.38 -1.36
CA LEU A 197 -2.24 18.41 -2.41
C LEU A 197 -2.33 19.73 -3.16
N HIS A 198 -1.17 20.33 -3.40
CA HIS A 198 -0.98 21.41 -4.33
C HIS A 198 -0.32 20.87 -5.60
N VAL A 199 -0.81 21.28 -6.77
CA VAL A 199 -0.18 20.96 -8.06
C VAL A 199 0.55 22.19 -8.57
N ASP A 200 1.87 22.09 -8.67
CA ASP A 200 2.73 23.14 -9.22
C ASP A 200 3.20 22.76 -10.63
N THR A 201 3.03 23.67 -11.58
CA THR A 201 3.45 23.53 -12.99
C THR A 201 4.47 24.58 -13.42
N SER A 202 4.92 25.45 -12.51
CA SER A 202 5.70 26.66 -12.82
C SER A 202 7.19 26.41 -13.07
N GLY A 203 7.70 25.19 -12.83
CA GLY A 203 9.14 24.86 -12.82
C GLY A 203 9.62 23.92 -13.93
N GLY A 204 8.97 23.89 -15.10
CA GLY A 204 9.35 22.97 -16.20
C GLY A 204 9.04 21.49 -15.91
N SER A 205 8.27 21.23 -14.86
CA SER A 205 7.71 19.92 -14.49
C SER A 205 6.34 20.13 -13.84
N THR A 206 5.49 19.10 -13.86
CA THR A 206 4.27 19.06 -13.04
C THR A 206 4.59 18.32 -11.75
N GLN A 207 4.33 18.93 -10.60
CA GLN A 207 4.60 18.35 -9.28
C GLN A 207 3.34 18.27 -8.44
N TRP A 208 3.16 17.16 -7.72
CA TRP A 208 2.13 17.03 -6.68
C TRP A 208 2.82 17.13 -5.34
N ILE A 209 2.50 18.18 -4.60
CA ILE A 209 3.14 18.59 -3.37
C ILE A 209 2.15 18.37 -2.23
N LEU A 210 2.60 17.66 -1.20
CA LEU A 210 1.88 17.57 0.07
C LEU A 210 1.98 18.91 0.80
N ASP A 211 0.84 19.57 0.97
CA ASP A 211 0.75 20.89 1.63
C ASP A 211 0.04 20.85 2.99
N GLY A 212 -0.54 19.71 3.35
CA GLY A 212 -1.26 19.51 4.61
C GLY A 212 -2.08 18.21 4.64
N PHE A 213 -3.06 18.16 5.53
CA PHE A 213 -3.93 16.99 5.72
C PHE A 213 -5.26 17.37 6.38
N ARG A 214 -6.23 16.47 6.28
CA ARG A 214 -7.52 16.52 6.97
C ARG A 214 -7.76 15.20 7.68
N THR A 215 -8.23 15.27 8.93
CA THR A 215 -8.60 14.12 9.75
C THR A 215 -10.08 14.15 10.05
N GLU A 216 -10.74 13.01 9.86
CA GLU A 216 -12.14 12.79 10.23
C GLU A 216 -12.25 11.53 11.07
N ALA A 217 -13.22 11.46 11.99
CA ALA A 217 -13.45 10.24 12.76
C ALA A 217 -13.98 9.12 11.84
N ASP A 218 -13.37 7.94 11.91
CA ASP A 218 -13.92 6.74 11.28
C ASP A 218 -14.98 6.13 12.20
N LYS A 219 -16.24 6.54 11.99
CA LYS A 219 -17.39 6.10 12.78
C LYS A 219 -17.61 4.59 12.71
N ALA A 220 -17.26 3.95 11.59
CA ALA A 220 -17.45 2.51 11.42
C ALA A 220 -16.39 1.73 12.21
N ALA A 221 -15.13 2.17 12.14
CA ALA A 221 -14.05 1.59 12.95
C ALA A 221 -14.30 1.78 14.45
N ALA A 222 -14.75 2.97 14.86
CA ALA A 222 -15.12 3.25 16.25
C ALA A 222 -16.26 2.35 16.74
N ALA A 223 -17.36 2.24 15.97
CA ALA A 223 -18.48 1.38 16.31
C ALA A 223 -18.10 -0.11 16.42
N LYS A 224 -17.19 -0.58 15.57
CA LYS A 224 -16.69 -1.96 15.63
C LYS A 224 -15.85 -2.21 16.90
N ALA A 225 -15.01 -1.25 17.27
CA ALA A 225 -14.25 -1.29 18.52
C ALA A 225 -15.20 -1.30 19.74
N ASP A 226 -16.21 -0.42 19.75
CA ASP A 226 -17.20 -0.34 20.83
C ASP A 226 -17.96 -1.66 20.98
N SER A 227 -18.35 -2.29 19.87
CA SER A 227 -19.00 -3.60 19.87
C SER A 227 -18.10 -4.70 20.47
N PHE A 228 -16.82 -4.72 20.08
CA PHE A 228 -15.85 -5.68 20.62
C PHE A 228 -15.64 -5.50 22.12
N MET A 229 -15.46 -4.25 22.59
CA MET A 229 -15.29 -3.95 24.01
C MET A 229 -16.52 -4.34 24.83
N ASN A 230 -17.72 -4.07 24.30
CA ASN A 230 -18.97 -4.47 24.94
C ASN A 230 -19.13 -6.00 25.00
N SER A 231 -18.73 -6.72 23.95
CA SER A 231 -18.76 -8.19 23.94
C SER A 231 -17.73 -8.77 24.92
N GLY A 232 -16.50 -8.25 24.94
CA GLY A 232 -15.45 -8.65 25.87
C GLY A 232 -15.85 -8.43 27.33
N TYR A 233 -16.43 -7.27 27.64
CA TYR A 233 -16.94 -6.98 28.98
C TYR A 233 -18.05 -7.94 29.42
N LYS A 234 -19.02 -8.24 28.55
CA LYS A 234 -20.08 -9.22 28.86
C LYS A 234 -19.53 -10.62 29.09
N ASN A 235 -18.55 -11.05 28.29
CA ASN A 235 -17.91 -12.35 28.46
C ASN A 235 -17.15 -12.42 29.79
N PHE A 236 -16.38 -11.39 30.13
CA PHE A 236 -15.69 -11.30 31.42
C PHE A 236 -16.66 -11.35 32.61
N MET A 237 -17.74 -10.56 32.57
CA MET A 237 -18.76 -10.58 33.64
C MET A 237 -19.44 -11.95 33.77
N THR A 238 -19.69 -12.63 32.65
CA THR A 238 -20.23 -13.99 32.65
C THR A 238 -19.25 -14.97 33.27
N GLU A 239 -17.97 -14.87 32.94
CA GLU A 239 -16.92 -15.72 33.48
C GLU A 239 -16.71 -15.47 34.99
N VAL A 240 -16.70 -14.22 35.45
CA VAL A 240 -16.67 -13.85 36.87
C VAL A 240 -17.88 -14.41 37.62
N ASN A 241 -19.08 -14.32 37.04
CA ASN A 241 -20.27 -14.92 37.64
C ASN A 241 -20.17 -16.44 37.74
N ASN A 242 -19.67 -17.10 36.69
CA ASN A 242 -19.45 -18.54 36.70
C ASN A 242 -18.37 -18.95 37.72
N LEU A 243 -17.31 -18.17 37.88
CA LEU A 243 -16.27 -18.39 38.90
C LEU A 243 -16.82 -18.20 40.31
N ASN A 244 -17.59 -17.13 40.55
CA ASN A 244 -18.24 -16.90 41.84
C ASN A 244 -19.20 -18.04 42.21
N LYS A 245 -19.96 -18.55 41.24
CA LYS A 245 -20.83 -19.71 41.44
C LYS A 245 -20.03 -20.96 41.82
N ARG A 246 -18.97 -21.27 41.07
CA ARG A 246 -18.07 -22.41 41.38
C ARG A 246 -17.38 -22.27 42.74
N MET A 247 -16.97 -21.06 43.10
CA MET A 247 -16.38 -20.77 44.42
C MET A 247 -17.40 -20.90 45.55
N GLY A 248 -18.67 -20.57 45.31
CA GLY A 248 -19.78 -20.84 46.24
C GLY A 248 -20.00 -22.33 46.43
N GLU A 249 -20.12 -23.08 45.33
CA GLU A 249 -20.26 -24.55 45.35
C GLU A 249 -19.08 -25.24 46.07
N LEU A 250 -17.85 -24.73 45.95
CA LEU A 250 -16.68 -25.24 46.69
C LEU A 250 -16.72 -24.96 48.20
N ARG A 251 -17.41 -23.90 48.63
CA ARG A 251 -17.60 -23.58 50.06
C ARG A 251 -18.71 -24.41 50.67
N ASP A 252 -19.72 -24.75 49.88
CA ASP A 252 -20.87 -25.56 50.31
C ASP A 252 -20.57 -27.07 50.33
N ASN A 253 -19.51 -27.52 49.64
CA ASN A 253 -19.04 -28.92 49.62
C ASN A 253 -17.99 -29.25 50.72
N GLN A 254 -17.87 -28.42 51.76
CA GLN A 254 -16.98 -28.66 52.90
C GLN A 254 -17.69 -29.16 54.17
N TRP A 255 -18.73 -30.00 54.08
CA TRP A 255 -19.21 -30.85 55.20
C TRP A 255 -19.86 -32.12 54.67
#